data_AF-A0A370EMY5-F1
#
_entry.id   AF-A0A370EMY5-F1
#
_cell.length_a   1.000
_cell.length_b   1.000
_cell.length_c   1.000
_cell.angle_alpha   90.00
_cell.angle_beta   90.00
_cell.angle_gamma   90.00
#
_symmetry.space_group_name_H-M   'P 1'
#
loop_
_entity.id
_entity.type
_entity.pdbx_description
1 polymer ?
#
loop_
_entity_poly.entity_id
_entity_poly.type
_entity_poly.pdbx_seq_one_letter_code
_entity_poly.pdbx_strand_id
1 'polypeptide(L)'
;MKTITTTLLVLLMIVSCNSNDSNVKYSYSYNSDGVIKREMTVKNNKNDIDIEMKGNATFNDDETAITQLTPGGSINYRNKDTKLTAASSKEGIKISIEKNNSKISATSDTGKEIIKEAITHIKKLQQKHK
;
A
#
# COMPACT_ATOMS: atom_id res chain seq x y z
N MET A 1 23.00 62.26 -5.37
CA MET A 1 22.85 61.57 -6.67
C MET A 1 22.92 60.08 -6.42
N LYS A 2 22.07 59.33 -7.13
CA LYS A 2 21.82 57.89 -7.03
C LYS A 2 23.07 57.08 -7.42
N THR A 3 23.32 55.97 -6.73
CA THR A 3 23.37 54.63 -7.35
C THR A 3 23.29 53.54 -6.29
N ILE A 4 22.19 52.80 -6.34
CA ILE A 4 21.92 51.57 -5.61
C ILE A 4 22.51 50.46 -6.46
N THR A 5 23.48 49.71 -5.95
CA THR A 5 23.90 48.44 -6.56
C THR A 5 23.39 47.29 -5.71
N THR A 6 22.19 46.86 -6.08
CA THR A 6 21.56 45.61 -5.68
C THR A 6 22.36 44.46 -6.27
N THR A 7 23.09 43.69 -5.45
CA THR A 7 23.69 42.43 -5.92
C THR A 7 22.80 41.27 -5.49
N LEU A 8 22.34 40.56 -6.51
CA LEU A 8 21.28 39.57 -6.58
C LEU A 8 21.90 38.15 -6.58
N LEU A 9 21.35 37.26 -5.73
CA LEU A 9 21.29 35.77 -5.84
C LEU A 9 22.66 35.02 -5.92
N VAL A 10 22.87 33.85 -5.30
CA VAL A 10 22.16 32.60 -5.54
C VAL A 10 22.18 31.74 -4.27
N LEU A 11 21.00 31.43 -3.75
CA LEU A 11 20.78 30.41 -2.74
C LEU A 11 20.81 29.05 -3.46
N LEU A 12 21.93 28.33 -3.35
CA LEU A 12 22.04 26.94 -3.80
C LEU A 12 21.19 26.05 -2.88
N MET A 13 19.89 25.95 -3.17
CA MET A 13 19.10 24.81 -2.71
C MET A 13 19.54 23.60 -3.52
N ILE A 14 20.47 22.83 -2.96
CA ILE A 14 20.63 21.42 -3.31
C ILE A 14 19.32 20.73 -2.97
N VAL A 15 18.41 20.69 -3.96
CA VAL A 15 17.33 19.71 -4.00
C VAL A 15 18.02 18.38 -4.22
N SER A 16 18.41 17.73 -3.12
CA SER A 16 18.75 16.31 -3.14
C SER A 16 17.51 15.58 -3.64
N CYS A 17 17.54 15.18 -4.90
CA CYS A 17 16.66 14.16 -5.43
C CYS A 17 16.90 12.89 -4.61
N ASN A 18 16.08 12.68 -3.58
CA ASN A 18 15.93 11.38 -2.94
C ASN A 18 15.24 10.49 -3.98
N SER A 19 16.02 9.91 -4.90
CA SER A 19 15.57 8.80 -5.73
C SER A 19 15.31 7.63 -4.77
N ASN A 20 14.06 7.57 -4.31
CA ASN A 20 13.56 6.52 -3.45
C ASN A 20 13.51 5.22 -4.27
N ASP A 21 14.62 4.49 -4.26
CA ASP A 21 14.76 3.13 -4.78
C ASP A 21 13.75 2.21 -4.10
N SER A 22 12.56 2.15 -4.70
CA SER A 22 11.50 1.21 -4.38
C SER A 22 11.60 0.15 -5.47
N ASN A 23 12.01 -1.08 -5.17
CA ASN A 23 11.94 -2.15 -6.17
C ASN A 23 10.48 -2.61 -6.24
N VAL A 24 9.68 -1.88 -7.01
CA VAL A 24 8.28 -2.20 -7.22
C VAL A 24 8.16 -2.98 -8.52
N LYS A 25 7.80 -4.26 -8.42
CA LYS A 25 7.48 -5.07 -9.59
C LYS A 25 5.98 -5.08 -9.77
N TYR A 26 5.53 -4.39 -10.82
CA TYR A 26 4.18 -4.49 -11.32
C TYR A 26 4.14 -5.56 -12.40
N SER A 27 3.35 -6.61 -12.20
CA SER A 27 3.01 -7.54 -13.28
C SER A 27 1.50 -7.52 -13.46
N TYR A 28 1.09 -7.12 -14.66
CA TYR A 28 -0.29 -7.22 -15.12
C TYR A 28 -0.38 -8.46 -15.99
N SER A 29 -1.20 -9.44 -15.61
CA SER A 29 -1.54 -10.55 -16.50
C SER A 29 -3.03 -10.54 -16.79
N TYR A 30 -3.35 -10.62 -18.08
CA TYR A 30 -4.72 -10.70 -18.59
C TYR A 30 -5.02 -12.17 -18.88
N ASN A 31 -6.15 -12.65 -18.37
CA ASN A 31 -6.70 -13.96 -18.74
C ASN A 31 -7.93 -13.71 -19.63
N SER A 32 -8.22 -14.64 -20.55
CA SER A 32 -9.35 -14.57 -21.50
C SER A 32 -10.73 -14.35 -20.86
N ASP A 33 -10.85 -14.61 -19.56
CA ASP A 33 -12.12 -14.56 -18.81
C ASP A 33 -12.39 -13.19 -18.16
N GLY A 34 -11.61 -12.15 -18.50
CA GLY A 34 -11.78 -10.79 -17.96
C GLY A 34 -11.34 -10.60 -16.51
N VAL A 35 -10.83 -11.65 -15.85
CA VAL A 35 -10.24 -11.54 -14.51
C VAL A 35 -8.88 -10.86 -14.62
N ILE A 36 -8.81 -9.61 -14.14
CA ILE A 36 -7.55 -8.88 -14.03
C ILE A 36 -6.77 -9.45 -12.84
N LYS A 37 -5.76 -10.26 -13.09
CA LYS A 37 -4.76 -10.59 -12.07
C LYS A 37 -3.78 -9.41 -12.00
N ARG A 38 -4.09 -8.43 -11.15
CA ARG A 38 -3.11 -7.42 -10.74
C ARG A 38 -2.23 -8.07 -9.70
N GLU A 39 -1.03 -8.48 -10.08
CA GLU A 39 0.00 -8.88 -9.12
C GLU A 39 0.90 -7.69 -8.87
N MET A 40 0.75 -7.13 -7.67
CA MET A 40 1.60 -6.05 -7.19
C MET A 40 2.51 -6.64 -6.13
N THR A 41 3.83 -6.70 -6.37
CA THR A 41 4.81 -7.03 -5.33
C THR A 41 5.67 -5.81 -5.08
N VAL A 42 5.50 -5.20 -3.91
CA VAL A 42 6.26 -4.03 -3.50
C VAL A 42 7.21 -4.43 -2.39
N LYS A 43 8.51 -4.43 -2.69
CA LYS A 43 9.56 -4.54 -1.67
C LYS A 43 10.21 -3.18 -1.49
N ASN A 44 9.85 -2.49 -0.42
CA ASN A 44 10.51 -1.26 -0.03
C ASN A 44 11.57 -1.60 1.02
N ASN A 45 12.86 -1.46 0.69
CA ASN A 45 13.95 -1.78 1.60
C ASN A 45 14.19 -0.68 2.67
N LYS A 46 13.53 0.49 2.59
CA LYS A 46 13.65 1.58 3.58
C LYS A 46 12.55 1.57 4.64
N ASN A 47 11.37 1.08 4.28
CA ASN A 47 10.23 0.90 5.18
C ASN A 47 9.90 -0.58 5.06
N ASP A 48 10.07 -1.40 6.10
CA ASP A 48 9.86 -2.87 6.14
C ASP A 48 8.44 -3.32 5.76
N ILE A 49 7.96 -2.89 4.61
CA ILE A 49 6.61 -2.99 4.11
C ILE A 49 6.68 -3.87 2.86
N ASP A 50 6.01 -5.02 2.95
CA ASP A 50 5.79 -5.94 1.85
C ASP A 50 4.30 -6.01 1.58
N ILE A 51 3.91 -5.76 0.33
CA ILE A 51 2.51 -5.76 -0.11
C ILE A 51 2.43 -6.62 -1.36
N GLU A 52 1.62 -7.67 -1.25
CA GLU A 52 1.17 -8.50 -2.35
C GLU A 52 -0.34 -8.39 -2.48
N MET A 53 -0.82 -8.04 -3.66
CA MET A 53 -2.25 -8.02 -3.94
C MET A 53 -2.51 -8.82 -5.21
N LYS A 54 -3.61 -9.57 -5.24
CA LYS A 54 -4.16 -10.29 -6.38
C LYS A 54 -5.62 -9.93 -6.57
N GLY A 55 -5.97 -9.47 -7.76
CA GLY A 55 -7.35 -9.11 -8.11
C GLY A 55 -7.73 -7.68 -7.70
N ASN A 56 -9.02 -7.41 -7.52
CA ASN A 56 -9.52 -6.10 -7.07
C ASN A 56 -10.13 -6.20 -5.67
N ALA A 57 -9.97 -5.14 -4.89
CA ALA A 57 -10.55 -4.99 -3.55
C ALA A 57 -11.36 -3.70 -3.46
N THR A 58 -12.45 -3.76 -2.72
CA THR A 58 -13.25 -2.59 -2.31
C THR A 58 -13.11 -2.45 -0.79
N PHE A 59 -13.01 -1.20 -0.33
CA PHE A 59 -12.92 -0.85 1.08
C PHE A 59 -14.15 -0.05 1.48
N ASN A 60 -14.51 -0.05 2.76
CA ASN A 60 -15.54 0.85 3.27
C ASN A 60 -15.02 2.30 3.36
N ASP A 61 -15.93 3.24 3.62
CA ASP A 61 -15.64 4.69 3.56
C ASP A 61 -14.59 5.15 4.59
N ASP A 62 -14.57 4.53 5.77
CA ASP A 62 -13.59 4.84 6.82
C ASP A 62 -12.26 4.08 6.67
N GLU A 63 -12.16 3.23 5.64
CA GLU A 63 -11.02 2.38 5.33
C GLU A 63 -10.64 1.41 6.46
N THR A 64 -11.56 1.03 7.33
CA THR A 64 -11.31 0.06 8.42
C THR A 64 -11.71 -1.37 8.07
N ALA A 65 -12.30 -1.60 6.89
CA ALA A 65 -12.73 -2.91 6.43
C ALA A 65 -12.50 -3.12 4.92
N ILE A 66 -12.20 -4.36 4.57
CA ILE A 66 -12.22 -4.85 3.19
C ILE A 66 -13.61 -5.43 2.95
N THR A 67 -14.41 -4.79 2.11
CA THR A 67 -15.82 -5.13 1.89
C THR A 67 -16.01 -6.10 0.74
N GLN A 68 -15.12 -6.06 -0.26
CA GLN A 68 -15.15 -6.96 -1.42
C GLN A 68 -13.74 -7.35 -1.84
N LEU A 69 -13.61 -8.60 -2.30
CA LEU A 69 -12.46 -9.11 -3.04
C LEU A 69 -12.99 -9.89 -4.24
N THR A 70 -12.39 -9.70 -5.41
CA THR A 70 -12.70 -10.54 -6.58
C THR A 70 -12.49 -12.03 -6.26
N PRO A 71 -13.27 -12.95 -6.86
CA PRO A 71 -13.07 -14.38 -6.67
C PRO A 71 -11.61 -14.81 -6.88
N GLY A 72 -11.05 -15.55 -5.91
CA GLY A 72 -9.66 -15.97 -5.93
C GLY A 72 -8.62 -14.85 -5.73
N GLY A 73 -9.07 -13.66 -5.34
CA GLY A 73 -8.24 -12.51 -4.97
C GLY A 73 -7.76 -12.57 -3.52
N SER A 74 -6.64 -11.89 -3.26
CA SER A 74 -5.97 -11.88 -1.97
C SER A 74 -5.17 -10.60 -1.73
N ILE A 75 -4.94 -10.28 -0.46
CA ILE A 75 -4.04 -9.23 -0.01
C ILE A 75 -3.15 -9.85 1.08
N ASN A 76 -1.84 -9.81 0.87
CA ASN A 76 -0.83 -10.05 1.90
C ASN A 76 -0.14 -8.72 2.19
N TYR A 77 -0.23 -8.28 3.43
CA TYR A 77 0.43 -7.08 3.91
C TYR A 77 1.34 -7.46 5.07
N ARG A 78 2.58 -6.99 5.04
CA ARG A 78 3.52 -7.08 6.16
C ARG A 78 4.11 -5.70 6.40
N ASN A 79 4.14 -5.27 7.66
CA ASN A 79 4.90 -4.12 8.11
C ASN A 79 5.56 -4.45 9.45
N LYS A 80 6.89 -4.60 9.46
CA LYS A 80 7.65 -5.04 10.65
C LYS A 80 7.03 -6.32 11.26
N ASP A 81 6.59 -6.25 12.52
CA ASP A 81 5.97 -7.35 13.27
C ASP A 81 4.48 -7.54 13.00
N THR A 82 3.91 -6.76 12.07
CA THR A 82 2.50 -6.83 11.69
C THR A 82 2.34 -7.59 10.39
N LYS A 83 1.41 -8.53 10.35
CA LYS A 83 0.98 -9.26 9.16
C LYS A 83 -0.54 -9.21 9.06
N LEU A 84 -1.04 -8.82 7.89
CA LEU A 84 -2.44 -8.93 7.53
C LEU A 84 -2.57 -9.80 6.29
N THR A 85 -3.53 -10.71 6.31
CA THR A 85 -3.87 -11.56 5.18
C THR A 85 -5.37 -11.53 4.98
N ALA A 86 -5.81 -11.15 3.78
CA ALA A 86 -7.20 -11.18 3.38
C ALA A 86 -7.35 -12.02 2.11
N ALA A 87 -8.30 -12.94 2.09
CA ALA A 87 -8.55 -13.79 0.93
C ALA A 87 -10.05 -13.96 0.69
N SER A 88 -10.44 -13.93 -0.58
CA SER A 88 -11.79 -14.33 -1.00
C SER A 88 -11.99 -15.82 -0.73
N SER A 89 -13.11 -16.16 -0.08
CA SER A 89 -13.55 -17.52 0.22
C SER A 89 -15.02 -17.69 -0.19
N LYS A 90 -15.54 -18.92 -0.11
CA LYS A 90 -16.96 -19.20 -0.36
C LYS A 90 -17.90 -18.50 0.63
N GLU A 91 -17.40 -18.17 1.82
CA GLU A 91 -18.15 -17.57 2.94
C GLU A 91 -17.98 -16.04 3.01
N GLY A 92 -17.28 -15.44 2.04
CA GLY A 92 -16.96 -14.01 2.02
C GLY A 92 -15.45 -13.78 2.09
N ILE A 93 -15.02 -12.82 2.91
CA ILE A 93 -13.60 -12.45 3.03
C ILE A 93 -13.07 -12.98 4.35
N LYS A 94 -12.06 -13.85 4.27
CA LYS A 94 -11.34 -14.32 5.45
C LYS A 94 -10.18 -13.38 5.74
N ILE A 95 -10.21 -12.72 6.90
CA ILE A 95 -9.16 -11.84 7.37
C ILE A 95 -8.41 -12.50 8.54
N SER A 96 -7.08 -12.48 8.49
CA SER A 96 -6.19 -12.88 9.57
C SER A 96 -5.20 -11.76 9.83
N ILE A 97 -5.07 -11.36 11.10
CA ILE A 97 -4.12 -10.33 11.53
C ILE A 97 -3.24 -10.91 12.63
N GLU A 98 -1.94 -10.72 12.49
CA GLU A 98 -0.94 -11.06 13.50
C GLU A 98 -0.09 -9.81 13.79
N LYS A 99 0.17 -9.55 15.06
CA LYS A 99 1.08 -8.49 15.52
C LYS A 99 1.91 -9.03 16.66
N ASN A 100 3.24 -8.92 16.59
CA ASN A 100 4.15 -9.46 17.60
C ASN A 100 3.85 -10.95 17.90
N ASN A 101 3.68 -11.75 16.84
CA ASN A 101 3.34 -13.18 16.90
C ASN A 101 2.00 -13.51 17.61
N SER A 102 1.17 -12.51 17.89
CA SER A 102 -0.14 -12.68 18.52
C SER A 102 -1.26 -12.42 17.51
N LYS A 103 -2.30 -13.25 17.53
CA LYS A 103 -3.48 -13.04 16.69
C LYS A 103 -4.27 -11.83 17.19
N ILE A 104 -4.63 -10.95 16.27
CA ILE A 104 -5.46 -9.78 16.52
C ILE A 104 -6.82 -9.98 15.85
N SER A 105 -7.90 -9.69 16.55
CA SER A 105 -9.24 -9.71 15.95
C SER A 105 -9.37 -8.57 14.93
N ALA A 106 -9.83 -8.88 13.72
CA ALA A 106 -10.11 -7.88 12.68
C ALA A 106 -11.17 -6.84 13.10
N THR A 107 -12.05 -7.19 14.03
CA THR A 107 -13.11 -6.29 14.52
C THR A 107 -12.70 -5.45 15.74
N SER A 108 -11.53 -5.74 16.34
CA SER A 108 -10.98 -4.92 17.43
C SER A 108 -10.47 -3.59 16.90
N ASP A 109 -10.37 -2.57 17.77
CA ASP A 109 -9.83 -1.25 17.37
C ASP A 109 -8.41 -1.36 16.82
N THR A 110 -7.55 -2.19 17.43
CA THR A 110 -6.20 -2.47 16.91
C THR A 110 -6.24 -3.14 15.54
N GLY A 111 -7.18 -4.07 15.32
CA GLY A 111 -7.35 -4.73 14.02
C GLY A 111 -7.79 -3.76 12.93
N LYS A 112 -8.75 -2.89 13.23
CA LYS A 112 -9.24 -1.84 12.32
C LYS A 112 -8.16 -0.86 11.92
N GLU A 113 -7.33 -0.42 12.88
CA GLU A 113 -6.20 0.47 12.59
C GLU A 113 -5.16 -0.21 11.68
N ILE A 114 -4.88 -1.50 11.89
CA ILE A 114 -3.97 -2.26 11.00
C ILE A 114 -4.56 -2.38 9.59
N ILE A 115 -5.86 -2.65 9.47
CA ILE A 115 -6.55 -2.71 8.16
C ILE A 115 -6.44 -1.35 7.45
N LYS A 116 -6.69 -0.26 8.17
CA LYS A 116 -6.61 1.11 7.65
C LYS A 116 -5.21 1.48 7.19
N GLU A 117 -4.20 1.11 7.97
CA GLU A 117 -2.80 1.32 7.59
C GLU A 117 -2.46 0.56 6.29
N ALA A 118 -2.86 -0.71 6.18
CA ALA A 118 -2.65 -1.51 4.99
C ALA A 118 -3.35 -0.90 3.76
N ILE A 119 -4.60 -0.48 3.90
CA ILE A 119 -5.37 0.18 2.82
C ILE A 119 -4.70 1.48 2.39
N THR A 120 -4.25 2.29 3.35
CA THR A 120 -3.52 3.54 3.07
C THR A 120 -2.28 3.27 2.22
N HIS A 121 -1.49 2.24 2.55
CA HIS A 121 -0.31 1.88 1.77
C HIS A 121 -0.66 1.37 0.38
N ILE A 122 -1.68 0.52 0.25
CA ILE A 122 -2.17 0.02 -1.05
C ILE A 122 -2.60 1.20 -1.95
N LYS A 123 -3.39 2.16 -1.42
CA LYS A 123 -3.85 3.32 -2.19
C LYS A 123 -2.70 4.23 -2.63
N LYS A 124 -1.77 4.55 -1.73
CA LYS A 124 -0.58 5.36 -2.06
C LYS A 124 0.22 4.74 -3.21
N LEU A 125 0.36 3.42 -3.18
CA LEU A 125 1.06 2.68 -4.20
C LEU A 125 0.33 2.66 -5.54
N GLN A 126 -1.00 2.54 -5.54
CA GLN A 126 -1.80 2.66 -6.76
C GLN A 126 -1.76 4.06 -7.39
N GLN A 127 -1.66 5.11 -6.58
CA GLN A 127 -1.60 6.50 -7.06
C GLN A 127 -0.25 6.88 -7.67
N LYS A 128 0.86 6.32 -7.17
CA LYS A 128 2.22 6.60 -7.69
C LYS A 128 2.43 6.12 -9.14
N HIS A 129 1.51 5.33 -9.69
CA HIS A 129 1.61 4.70 -11.01
C HIS A 129 0.43 5.00 -11.94
N LYS A 130 -0.33 6.06 -11.66
CA LYS A 130 -1.19 6.73 -12.62
C LYS A 130 -0.43 7.88 -13.28
#